data_AF-A0A914ZWA7-F1
#
_entry.id   AF-A0A914ZWA7-F1
#
_cell.length_a   1.000
_cell.length_b   1.000
_cell.length_c   1.000
_cell.angle_alpha   90.00
_cell.angle_beta   90.00
_cell.angle_gamma   90.00
#
_symmetry.space_group_name_H-M   'P 1'
#
loop_
_entity.id
_entity.type
_entity.pdbx_description
1 polymer ?
#
loop_
_entity_poly.entity_id
_entity_poly.type
_entity_poly.pdbx_seq_one_letter_code
_entity_poly.pdbx_strand_id
1 'polypeptide(L)'
;MGNVTLWKPSDTAVLSNYFVYQALEEAGMPPGVISFLPSDGPMFGDTITASAHLAAINFTGSVPTFKYLWKKVAENLDKYVSFPKLVGECGGKNFHFIHPSADIESVVAGTVRSAFEYQGQKCSACSRVFIPESLWPTIKEKLTAVKKQIKVGDVRDGSVFMSAVIDANAFDRIVSYIEYARKGNDGAEIIFGGSCDNAKGYYIQPTLVRVNNWKSKLLTEEIFGPVLTAYVYPDSDALKVVSQLKNATAFGLTGAVFAQNKEFLYKARDVLRDAVGNMYLNDKSTGSVVGQQPFGGARMSGTNDKAGGPHYALRWSSPLVIKETHVPTTEWKYPSMD
;
A
#
# COMPACT_ATOMS: atom_id res chain seq x y z
N MET A 1 10.98 15.34 15.64
CA MET A 1 10.98 14.66 16.95
C MET A 1 12.36 14.57 17.60
N GLY A 2 13.41 15.23 17.07
CA GLY A 2 14.73 15.29 17.70
C GLY A 2 15.71 14.16 17.31
N ASN A 3 15.39 13.36 16.28
CA ASN A 3 16.27 12.29 15.79
C ASN A 3 17.18 12.80 14.66
N VAL A 4 18.34 12.18 14.50
CA VAL A 4 19.15 12.22 13.27
C VAL A 4 18.78 11.03 12.38
N THR A 5 18.97 11.13 11.06
CA THR A 5 18.51 10.11 10.11
C THR A 5 19.54 9.84 9.01
N LEU A 6 19.79 8.55 8.75
CA LEU A 6 20.44 8.11 7.52
C LEU A 6 19.32 7.81 6.50
N TRP A 7 19.25 8.60 5.44
CA TRP A 7 18.20 8.44 4.43
C TRP A 7 18.78 7.78 3.17
N LYS A 8 18.45 6.49 2.99
CA LYS A 8 18.61 5.80 1.71
C LYS A 8 17.35 6.02 0.85
N PRO A 9 17.39 6.85 -0.20
CA PRO A 9 16.28 6.94 -1.16
C PRO A 9 16.14 5.66 -2.01
N SER A 10 15.05 5.56 -2.76
CA SER A 10 14.94 4.58 -3.84
C SER A 10 15.73 5.06 -5.05
N ASP A 11 16.47 4.15 -5.71
CA ASP A 11 17.33 4.44 -6.86
C ASP A 11 16.57 5.12 -8.00
N THR A 12 15.33 4.69 -8.26
CA THR A 12 14.45 5.22 -9.30
C THR A 12 13.72 6.51 -8.90
N ALA A 13 13.99 7.04 -7.71
CA ALA A 13 13.46 8.30 -7.21
C ALA A 13 14.54 9.20 -6.60
N VAL A 14 15.83 8.97 -6.90
CA VAL A 14 16.93 9.76 -6.32
C VAL A 14 16.79 11.25 -6.68
N LEU A 15 16.44 11.57 -7.93
CA LEU A 15 16.35 12.96 -8.39
C LEU A 15 15.35 13.79 -7.59
N SER A 16 14.11 13.33 -7.46
CA SER A 16 13.08 14.06 -6.69
C SER A 16 13.42 14.13 -5.21
N ASN A 17 13.93 13.04 -4.64
CA ASN A 17 14.32 12.98 -3.23
C ASN A 17 15.51 13.92 -2.93
N TYR A 18 16.45 14.06 -3.86
CA TYR A 18 17.57 14.99 -3.71
C TYR A 18 17.08 16.46 -3.71
N PHE A 19 16.14 16.82 -4.58
CA PHE A 19 15.53 18.15 -4.51
C PHE A 19 14.79 18.41 -3.19
N VAL A 20 14.11 17.40 -2.63
CA VAL A 20 13.49 17.52 -1.30
C VAL A 20 14.57 17.71 -0.22
N TYR A 21 15.67 16.96 -0.29
CA TYR A 21 16.81 17.12 0.61
C TYR A 21 17.38 18.54 0.55
N GLN A 22 17.63 19.08 -0.65
CA GLN A 22 18.11 20.45 -0.84
C GLN A 22 17.13 21.49 -0.29
N ALA A 23 15.82 21.31 -0.52
CA ALA A 23 14.82 22.21 0.04
C ALA A 23 14.81 22.21 1.58
N LEU A 24 15.12 21.07 2.23
CA LEU A 24 15.28 21.01 3.68
C LEU A 24 16.53 21.75 4.15
N GLU A 25 17.66 21.63 3.43
CA GLU A 25 18.87 22.39 3.70
C GLU A 25 18.62 23.91 3.56
N GLU A 26 17.98 24.33 2.47
CA GLU A 26 17.60 25.74 2.23
C GLU A 26 16.63 26.27 3.29
N ALA A 27 15.75 25.43 3.83
CA ALA A 27 14.87 25.78 4.94
C ALA A 27 15.60 25.87 6.31
N GLY A 28 16.91 25.62 6.35
CA GLY A 28 17.74 25.77 7.54
C GLY A 28 17.94 24.48 8.35
N MET A 29 17.72 23.30 7.76
CA MET A 29 18.08 22.03 8.40
C MET A 29 19.59 22.00 8.74
N PRO A 30 19.98 21.81 10.01
CA PRO A 30 21.40 21.74 10.36
C PRO A 30 22.12 20.56 9.69
N PRO A 31 23.42 20.71 9.36
CA PRO A 31 24.23 19.62 8.80
C PRO A 31 24.20 18.37 9.68
N GLY A 32 24.05 17.20 9.05
CA GLY A 32 24.07 15.90 9.73
C GLY A 32 22.75 15.49 10.41
N VAL A 33 21.71 16.34 10.43
CA VAL A 33 20.38 15.93 10.90
C VAL A 33 19.77 14.88 9.97
N ILE A 34 19.91 15.06 8.66
CA ILE A 34 19.65 14.03 7.66
C ILE A 34 20.91 13.85 6.81
N SER A 35 21.39 12.61 6.69
CA SER A 35 22.45 12.25 5.75
C SER A 35 21.82 11.55 4.54
N PHE A 36 21.88 12.19 3.36
CA PHE A 36 21.36 11.63 2.12
C PHE A 36 22.34 10.62 1.52
N LEU A 37 22.03 9.32 1.62
CA LEU A 37 22.95 8.22 1.31
C LEU A 37 22.34 7.20 0.32
N PRO A 38 22.24 7.55 -0.98
CA PRO A 38 21.98 6.56 -2.02
C PRO A 38 22.99 5.41 -1.92
N SER A 39 22.50 4.19 -1.83
CA SER A 39 23.33 3.03 -1.53
C SER A 39 22.63 1.74 -1.97
N ASP A 40 23.41 0.68 -2.17
CA ASP A 40 22.86 -0.66 -2.37
C ASP A 40 22.02 -1.09 -1.15
N GLY A 41 20.86 -1.70 -1.41
CA GLY A 41 19.87 -2.03 -0.39
C GLY A 41 20.38 -3.00 0.69
N PRO A 42 20.87 -4.20 0.30
CA PRO A 42 21.52 -5.13 1.22
C PRO A 42 22.66 -4.49 2.02
N MET A 43 23.60 -3.81 1.35
CA MET A 43 24.72 -3.16 2.04
C MET A 43 24.26 -2.14 3.07
N PHE A 44 23.27 -1.29 2.74
CA PHE A 44 22.70 -0.32 3.68
C PHE A 44 22.05 -1.02 4.87
N GLY A 45 21.25 -2.06 4.61
CA GLY A 45 20.56 -2.84 5.63
C GLY A 45 21.53 -3.53 6.61
N ASP A 46 22.53 -4.23 6.08
CA ASP A 46 23.58 -4.87 6.89
C ASP A 46 24.35 -3.82 7.70
N THR A 47 24.70 -2.67 7.09
CA THR A 47 25.47 -1.61 7.77
C THR A 47 24.69 -0.98 8.92
N ILE A 48 23.43 -0.55 8.71
CA ILE A 48 22.66 0.11 9.78
C ILE A 48 22.32 -0.88 10.90
N THR A 49 22.02 -2.14 10.58
CA THR A 49 21.72 -3.17 11.57
C THR A 49 22.97 -3.68 12.27
N ALA A 50 24.17 -3.43 11.74
CA ALA A 50 25.44 -3.71 12.41
C ALA A 50 25.76 -2.73 13.56
N SER A 51 25.20 -1.52 13.55
CA SER A 51 25.52 -0.46 14.52
C SER A 51 24.81 -0.65 15.87
N ALA A 52 25.55 -0.48 16.98
CA ALA A 52 25.00 -0.46 18.34
C ALA A 52 24.04 0.73 18.60
N HIS A 53 24.11 1.77 17.77
CA HIS A 53 23.34 3.01 17.92
C HIS A 53 22.07 3.07 17.07
N LEU A 54 21.70 1.98 16.39
CA LEU A 54 20.44 1.92 15.66
C LEU A 54 19.26 2.08 16.65
N ALA A 55 18.54 3.19 16.56
CA ALA A 55 17.38 3.45 17.40
C ALA A 55 16.05 3.06 16.73
N ALA A 56 15.97 3.18 15.40
CA ALA A 56 14.76 2.84 14.66
C ALA A 56 15.01 2.65 13.16
N ILE A 57 14.10 1.93 12.50
CA ILE A 57 14.00 1.81 11.05
C ILE A 57 12.61 2.32 10.63
N ASN A 58 12.58 3.32 9.74
CA ASN A 58 11.36 3.77 9.06
C ASN A 58 11.38 3.25 7.61
N PHE A 59 10.55 2.27 7.31
CA PHE A 59 10.60 1.52 6.06
C PHE A 59 9.29 1.62 5.26
N THR A 60 9.42 1.76 3.95
CA THR A 60 8.32 1.51 3.02
C THR A 60 8.89 0.75 1.82
N GLY A 61 8.30 -0.41 1.50
CA GLY A 61 8.82 -1.28 0.46
C GLY A 61 8.26 -2.69 0.53
N SER A 62 9.06 -3.68 0.15
CA SER A 62 8.58 -5.07 0.04
C SER A 62 8.51 -5.79 1.39
N VAL A 63 7.55 -6.72 1.52
CA VAL A 63 7.44 -7.64 2.67
C VAL A 63 8.75 -8.42 2.91
N PRO A 64 9.41 -9.04 1.90
CA PRO A 64 10.66 -9.76 2.13
C PRO A 64 11.77 -8.88 2.71
N THR A 65 11.94 -7.65 2.20
CA THR A 65 12.96 -6.73 2.71
C THR A 65 12.69 -6.31 4.16
N PHE A 66 11.44 -5.99 4.50
CA PHE A 66 11.11 -5.62 5.88
C PHE A 66 11.34 -6.79 6.85
N LYS A 67 10.95 -8.02 6.46
CA LYS A 67 11.23 -9.24 7.25
C LYS A 67 12.73 -9.48 7.42
N TYR A 68 13.52 -9.24 6.38
CA TYR A 68 14.97 -9.37 6.45
C TYR A 68 15.57 -8.37 7.45
N LEU A 69 15.20 -7.09 7.36
CA LEU A 69 15.65 -6.07 8.31
C LEU A 69 15.23 -6.42 9.75
N TRP A 70 13.99 -6.90 9.94
CA TRP A 70 13.50 -7.33 11.24
C TRP A 70 14.32 -8.48 11.84
N LYS A 71 14.61 -9.51 11.03
CA LYS A 71 15.46 -10.63 11.46
C LYS A 71 16.87 -10.16 11.81
N LYS A 72 17.47 -9.29 10.98
CA LYS A 72 18.79 -8.70 11.24
C LYS A 72 18.83 -7.89 12.53
N VAL A 73 17.76 -7.16 12.86
CA VAL A 73 17.65 -6.51 14.15
C VAL A 73 17.58 -7.54 15.28
N ALA A 74 16.73 -8.56 15.17
CA ALA A 74 16.60 -9.60 16.19
C ALA A 74 17.90 -10.39 16.43
N GLU A 75 18.65 -10.74 15.38
CA GLU A 75 19.95 -11.42 15.46
C GLU A 75 21.02 -10.61 16.20
N ASN A 76 20.85 -9.29 16.27
CA ASN A 76 21.82 -8.35 16.78
C ASN A 76 21.37 -7.68 18.09
N LEU A 77 20.36 -8.23 18.77
CA LEU A 77 19.68 -7.53 19.86
C LEU A 77 20.62 -7.14 21.01
N ASP A 78 21.60 -7.99 21.33
CA ASP A 78 22.51 -7.84 22.46
C ASP A 78 23.50 -6.67 22.31
N LYS A 79 23.71 -6.16 21.10
CA LYS A 79 24.65 -5.04 20.87
C LYS A 79 24.01 -3.66 20.94
N TYR A 80 22.69 -3.55 20.90
CA TYR A 80 22.05 -2.24 20.82
C TYR A 80 22.00 -1.55 22.18
N VAL A 81 22.23 -0.24 22.18
CA VAL A 81 22.09 0.60 23.38
C VAL A 81 20.61 0.70 23.83
N SER A 82 19.67 0.49 22.90
CA SER A 82 18.22 0.46 23.17
C SER A 82 17.52 -0.45 22.16
N PHE A 83 16.34 -0.98 22.48
CA PHE A 83 15.57 -1.79 21.53
C PHE A 83 15.15 -0.99 20.28
N PRO A 84 15.63 -1.34 19.08
CA PRO A 84 15.31 -0.57 17.88
C PRO A 84 13.81 -0.67 17.54
N LYS A 85 13.18 0.46 17.18
CA LYS A 85 11.79 0.49 16.73
C LYS A 85 11.71 0.24 15.23
N LEU A 86 10.93 -0.75 14.80
CA LEU A 86 10.68 -1.00 13.38
C LEU A 86 9.28 -0.51 13.02
N VAL A 87 9.21 0.40 12.05
CA VAL A 87 7.98 0.95 11.46
C VAL A 87 8.04 0.63 9.98
N GLY A 88 7.05 -0.08 9.45
CA GLY A 88 7.07 -0.60 8.10
C GLY A 88 5.71 -0.56 7.42
N GLU A 89 5.67 -0.04 6.20
CA GLU A 89 4.53 -0.14 5.27
C GLU A 89 4.93 -1.04 4.08
N CYS A 90 4.20 -2.14 3.87
CA CYS A 90 4.66 -3.30 3.10
C CYS A 90 3.69 -3.74 1.98
N GLY A 91 3.06 -2.79 1.29
CA GLY A 91 2.23 -3.07 0.12
C GLY A 91 0.86 -3.70 0.43
N GLY A 92 0.14 -4.09 -0.61
CA GLY A 92 -1.22 -4.59 -0.48
C GLY A 92 -1.78 -5.33 -1.68
N LYS A 93 -2.87 -6.09 -1.45
CA LYS A 93 -3.69 -6.69 -2.51
C LYS A 93 -5.12 -6.17 -2.43
N ASN A 94 -5.24 -4.88 -2.72
CA ASN A 94 -6.44 -4.08 -2.49
C ASN A 94 -7.58 -4.47 -3.43
N PHE A 95 -8.82 -4.27 -2.96
CA PHE A 95 -10.01 -4.68 -3.67
C PHE A 95 -11.05 -3.57 -3.81
N HIS A 96 -11.85 -3.66 -4.86
CA HIS A 96 -13.16 -3.02 -4.96
C HIS A 96 -14.23 -4.12 -4.95
N PHE A 97 -15.18 -4.06 -4.02
CA PHE A 97 -16.35 -4.93 -3.98
C PHE A 97 -17.58 -4.16 -4.46
N ILE A 98 -18.29 -4.70 -5.44
CA ILE A 98 -19.45 -4.07 -6.06
C ILE A 98 -20.70 -4.84 -5.63
N HIS A 99 -21.68 -4.19 -5.01
CA HIS A 99 -22.99 -4.76 -4.72
C HIS A 99 -23.95 -4.54 -5.90
N PRO A 100 -25.01 -5.36 -6.10
CA PRO A 100 -25.99 -5.15 -7.19
C PRO A 100 -26.67 -3.77 -7.21
N SER A 101 -26.70 -3.07 -6.07
CA SER A 101 -27.23 -1.69 -5.98
C SER A 101 -26.16 -0.60 -6.14
N ALA A 102 -24.96 -0.91 -6.60
CA ALA A 102 -23.91 0.08 -6.78
C ALA A 102 -24.24 1.08 -7.90
N ASP A 103 -23.78 2.32 -7.75
CA ASP A 103 -23.79 3.29 -8.84
C ASP A 103 -22.72 2.94 -9.88
N ILE A 104 -23.14 2.56 -11.09
CA ILE A 104 -22.24 2.01 -12.12
C ILE A 104 -21.20 3.04 -12.57
N GLU A 105 -21.56 4.31 -12.71
CA GLU A 105 -20.63 5.35 -13.17
C GLU A 105 -19.51 5.57 -12.15
N SER A 106 -19.86 5.65 -10.86
CA SER A 106 -18.89 5.75 -9.77
C SER A 106 -17.98 4.53 -9.70
N VAL A 107 -18.53 3.33 -9.90
CA VAL A 107 -17.75 2.08 -9.94
C VAL A 107 -16.73 2.11 -11.07
N VAL A 108 -17.13 2.48 -12.29
CA VAL A 108 -16.26 2.52 -13.46
C VAL A 108 -15.17 3.58 -13.27
N ALA A 109 -15.53 4.82 -12.94
CA ALA A 109 -14.59 5.91 -12.77
C ALA A 109 -13.60 5.65 -11.61
N GLY A 110 -14.13 5.21 -10.46
CA GLY A 110 -13.33 4.92 -9.28
C GLY A 110 -12.38 3.74 -9.50
N THR A 111 -12.83 2.68 -10.16
CA THR A 111 -12.00 1.49 -10.43
C THR A 111 -10.91 1.78 -11.45
N VAL A 112 -11.21 2.50 -12.54
CA VAL A 112 -10.20 2.92 -13.53
C VAL A 112 -9.10 3.75 -12.85
N ARG A 113 -9.48 4.76 -12.07
CA ARG A 113 -8.51 5.60 -11.37
C ARG A 113 -7.69 4.79 -10.37
N SER A 114 -8.34 3.97 -9.55
CA SER A 114 -7.65 3.15 -8.55
C SER A 114 -6.67 2.15 -9.14
N ALA A 115 -7.03 1.51 -10.26
CA ALA A 115 -6.23 0.45 -10.86
C ALA A 115 -5.10 0.97 -11.75
N PHE A 116 -5.31 2.10 -12.43
CA PHE A 116 -4.45 2.49 -13.56
C PHE A 116 -3.74 3.85 -13.39
N GLU A 117 -4.17 4.74 -12.48
CA GLU A 117 -3.39 5.95 -12.18
C GLU A 117 -1.99 5.57 -11.69
N TYR A 118 -0.96 6.26 -12.18
CA TYR A 118 0.43 5.92 -11.94
C TYR A 118 0.73 4.43 -12.24
N GLN A 119 0.11 3.91 -13.29
CA GLN A 119 0.25 2.53 -13.78
C GLN A 119 -0.06 1.48 -12.70
N GLY A 120 -0.90 1.78 -11.71
CA GLY A 120 -1.17 0.87 -10.59
C GLY A 120 0.02 0.68 -9.63
N GLN A 121 1.07 1.51 -9.73
CA GLN A 121 2.25 1.48 -8.86
C GLN A 121 2.02 2.24 -7.56
N LYS A 122 0.90 1.95 -6.90
CA LYS A 122 0.52 2.49 -5.60
C LYS A 122 0.24 1.32 -4.67
N CYS A 123 0.73 1.35 -3.44
CA CYS A 123 0.41 0.32 -2.45
C CYS A 123 -1.10 0.18 -2.22
N SER A 124 -1.89 1.23 -2.50
CA SER A 124 -3.36 1.28 -2.39
C SER A 124 -4.12 0.99 -3.69
N ALA A 125 -3.43 0.74 -4.81
CA ALA A 125 -4.07 0.51 -6.10
C ALA A 125 -5.01 -0.70 -6.06
N CYS A 126 -6.23 -0.55 -6.59
CA CYS A 126 -7.16 -1.66 -6.76
C CYS A 126 -6.63 -2.61 -7.84
N SER A 127 -6.25 -3.83 -7.44
CA SER A 127 -5.79 -4.86 -8.36
C SER A 127 -6.78 -6.01 -8.53
N ARG A 128 -7.88 -5.99 -7.77
CA ARG A 128 -8.93 -7.01 -7.86
C ARG A 128 -10.31 -6.45 -7.59
N VAL A 129 -11.26 -6.76 -8.47
CA VAL A 129 -12.63 -6.24 -8.41
C VAL A 129 -13.64 -7.39 -8.41
N PHE A 130 -14.64 -7.31 -7.54
CA PHE A 130 -15.65 -8.35 -7.34
C PHE A 130 -17.00 -7.80 -7.79
N ILE A 131 -17.54 -8.36 -8.88
CA ILE A 131 -18.67 -7.77 -9.62
C ILE A 131 -19.83 -8.77 -9.66
N PRO A 132 -21.08 -8.35 -9.35
CA PRO A 132 -22.22 -9.24 -9.43
C PRO A 132 -22.56 -9.54 -10.89
N GLU A 133 -23.08 -10.73 -11.17
CA GLU A 133 -23.45 -11.19 -12.51
C GLU A 133 -24.40 -10.21 -13.21
N SER A 134 -25.37 -9.64 -12.49
CA SER A 134 -26.32 -8.66 -13.04
C SER A 134 -25.68 -7.39 -13.59
N LEU A 135 -24.54 -6.96 -13.03
CA LEU A 135 -23.85 -5.72 -13.44
C LEU A 135 -22.63 -5.97 -14.32
N TRP A 136 -22.15 -7.22 -14.42
CA TRP A 136 -20.92 -7.54 -15.15
C TRP A 136 -20.96 -7.13 -16.62
N PRO A 137 -22.01 -7.42 -17.42
CA PRO A 137 -22.03 -7.02 -18.84
C PRO A 137 -21.84 -5.51 -19.03
N THR A 138 -22.60 -4.71 -18.28
CA THR A 138 -22.56 -3.24 -18.36
C THR A 138 -21.23 -2.65 -17.87
N ILE A 139 -20.69 -3.14 -16.75
CA ILE A 139 -19.41 -2.68 -16.22
C ILE A 139 -18.26 -3.08 -17.16
N LYS A 140 -18.27 -4.32 -17.68
CA LYS A 140 -17.28 -4.81 -18.66
C LYS A 140 -17.25 -3.92 -19.90
N GLU A 141 -18.40 -3.60 -20.46
CA GLU A 141 -18.53 -2.73 -21.63
C GLU A 141 -17.96 -1.33 -21.35
N LYS A 142 -18.39 -0.69 -20.25
CA LYS A 142 -17.94 0.66 -19.87
C LYS A 142 -16.45 0.72 -19.60
N LEU A 143 -15.88 -0.24 -18.87
CA LEU A 143 -14.43 -0.32 -18.64
C LEU A 143 -13.66 -0.48 -19.97
N THR A 144 -14.18 -1.29 -20.90
CA THR A 144 -13.59 -1.47 -22.23
C THR A 144 -13.64 -0.18 -23.05
N ALA A 145 -14.76 0.57 -22.96
CA ALA A 145 -14.90 1.86 -23.62
C ALA A 145 -13.92 2.91 -23.05
N VAL A 146 -13.75 2.97 -21.72
CA VAL A 146 -12.78 3.86 -21.08
C VAL A 146 -11.36 3.50 -21.49
N LYS A 147 -11.01 2.20 -21.54
CA LYS A 147 -9.67 1.77 -21.99
C LYS A 147 -9.31 2.32 -23.38
N LYS A 148 -10.27 2.42 -24.30
CA LYS A 148 -10.03 2.99 -25.64
C LYS A 148 -9.69 4.48 -25.62
N GLN A 149 -10.07 5.18 -24.55
CA GLN A 149 -9.81 6.62 -24.36
C GLN A 149 -8.53 6.89 -23.56
N ILE A 150 -8.04 5.92 -22.78
CA ILE A 150 -6.81 6.06 -21.99
C ILE A 150 -5.62 6.24 -22.93
N LYS A 151 -4.98 7.40 -22.83
CA LYS A 151 -3.70 7.68 -23.49
C LYS A 151 -2.56 7.23 -22.60
N VAL A 152 -1.72 6.35 -23.13
CA VAL A 152 -0.46 5.92 -22.52
C VAL A 152 0.70 6.54 -23.27
N GLY A 153 1.58 7.27 -22.60
CA GLY A 153 2.67 7.96 -23.27
C GLY A 153 3.58 8.78 -22.37
N ASP A 154 4.24 9.77 -22.95
CA ASP A 154 5.16 10.66 -22.25
C ASP A 154 4.40 11.61 -21.30
N VAL A 155 4.84 11.71 -20.05
CA VAL A 155 4.21 12.56 -19.02
C VAL A 155 4.26 14.06 -19.33
N ARG A 156 5.10 14.49 -20.29
CA ARG A 156 5.17 15.88 -20.75
C ARG A 156 3.97 16.28 -21.60
N ASP A 157 3.24 15.32 -22.15
CA ASP A 157 1.93 15.54 -22.77
C ASP A 157 0.85 15.51 -21.68
N GLY A 158 0.28 16.67 -21.35
CA GLY A 158 -0.77 16.80 -20.33
C GLY A 158 -2.08 16.04 -20.63
N SER A 159 -2.23 15.46 -21.83
CA SER A 159 -3.37 14.61 -22.18
C SER A 159 -3.16 13.13 -21.85
N VAL A 160 -1.95 12.71 -21.46
CA VAL A 160 -1.64 11.35 -21.03
C VAL A 160 -2.26 11.06 -19.67
N PHE A 161 -2.89 9.89 -19.55
CA PHE A 161 -3.47 9.42 -18.29
C PHE A 161 -2.46 8.61 -17.46
N MET A 162 -1.60 7.83 -18.11
CA MET A 162 -0.54 7.05 -17.47
C MET A 162 0.67 6.87 -18.40
N SER A 163 1.84 6.65 -17.84
CA SER A 163 3.10 6.50 -18.58
C SER A 163 3.69 5.10 -18.45
N ALA A 164 5.01 4.97 -18.58
CA ALA A 164 5.75 3.74 -18.35
C ALA A 164 5.74 3.31 -16.87
N VAL A 165 5.94 2.02 -16.62
CA VAL A 165 6.27 1.52 -15.28
C VAL A 165 7.72 1.86 -14.93
N ILE A 166 8.07 1.74 -13.65
CA ILE A 166 9.23 2.45 -13.08
C ILE A 166 10.59 1.99 -13.62
N ASP A 167 10.78 0.69 -13.86
CA ASP A 167 12.04 0.12 -14.32
C ASP A 167 11.84 -1.23 -15.05
N ALA A 168 12.94 -1.80 -15.54
CA ALA A 168 12.94 -3.10 -16.23
C ALA A 168 12.45 -4.25 -15.34
N ASN A 169 12.82 -4.27 -14.06
CA ASN A 169 12.40 -5.33 -13.13
C ASN A 169 10.88 -5.32 -12.91
N ALA A 170 10.28 -4.13 -12.79
CA ALA A 170 8.85 -3.95 -12.73
C ALA A 170 8.19 -4.38 -14.04
N PHE A 171 8.75 -3.98 -15.19
CA PHE A 171 8.26 -4.38 -16.51
C PHE A 171 8.21 -5.90 -16.66
N ASP A 172 9.33 -6.58 -16.46
CA ASP A 172 9.46 -8.04 -16.61
C ASP A 172 8.54 -8.80 -15.65
N ARG A 173 8.44 -8.34 -14.40
CA ARG A 173 7.51 -8.88 -13.42
C ARG A 173 6.08 -8.78 -13.92
N ILE A 174 5.63 -7.60 -14.35
CA ILE A 174 4.25 -7.38 -14.78
C ILE A 174 3.94 -8.17 -16.06
N VAL A 175 4.86 -8.20 -17.03
CA VAL A 175 4.75 -9.01 -18.24
C VAL A 175 4.57 -10.49 -17.89
N SER A 176 5.29 -11.01 -16.89
CA SER A 176 5.12 -12.40 -16.46
C SER A 176 3.70 -12.73 -15.99
N TYR A 177 3.01 -11.79 -15.33
CA TYR A 177 1.60 -11.97 -14.93
C TYR A 177 0.63 -11.86 -16.11
N ILE A 178 0.93 -11.00 -17.08
CA ILE A 178 0.14 -10.90 -18.33
C ILE A 178 0.29 -12.19 -19.14
N GLU A 179 1.50 -12.73 -19.28
CA GLU A 179 1.73 -14.04 -19.92
C GLU A 179 1.04 -15.18 -19.17
N TYR A 180 1.06 -15.13 -17.83
CA TYR A 180 0.34 -16.10 -17.00
C TYR A 180 -1.16 -16.08 -17.31
N ALA A 181 -1.76 -14.88 -17.43
CA ALA A 181 -3.16 -14.72 -17.82
C ALA A 181 -3.42 -15.16 -19.26
N ARG A 182 -2.52 -14.84 -20.20
CA ARG A 182 -2.65 -15.20 -21.63
C ARG A 182 -2.67 -16.71 -21.85
N LYS A 183 -1.95 -17.48 -21.02
CA LYS A 183 -1.96 -18.94 -21.03
C LYS A 183 -3.23 -19.57 -20.47
N GLY A 184 -4.18 -18.77 -19.95
CA GLY A 184 -5.41 -19.28 -19.36
C GLY A 184 -5.24 -19.93 -17.99
N ASN A 185 -4.07 -19.74 -17.34
CA ASN A 185 -3.82 -20.30 -16.03
C ASN A 185 -4.85 -19.80 -15.00
N ASP A 186 -5.27 -20.67 -14.08
CA ASP A 186 -6.35 -20.39 -13.12
C ASP A 186 -7.71 -19.98 -13.75
N GLY A 187 -7.94 -20.32 -15.02
CA GLY A 187 -9.15 -19.90 -15.73
C GLY A 187 -9.15 -18.41 -16.09
N ALA A 188 -7.96 -17.82 -16.25
CA ALA A 188 -7.80 -16.43 -16.64
C ALA A 188 -8.25 -16.17 -18.09
N GLU A 189 -8.97 -15.08 -18.28
CA GLU A 189 -9.42 -14.56 -19.58
C GLU A 189 -9.04 -13.08 -19.66
N ILE A 190 -8.19 -12.69 -20.61
CA ILE A 190 -7.89 -11.28 -20.85
C ILE A 190 -9.07 -10.64 -21.58
N ILE A 191 -9.73 -9.68 -20.94
CA ILE A 191 -10.89 -8.96 -21.49
C ILE A 191 -10.43 -7.84 -22.42
N PHE A 192 -9.41 -7.10 -22.02
CA PHE A 192 -8.74 -6.10 -22.84
C PHE A 192 -7.30 -5.90 -22.37
N GLY A 193 -6.48 -5.28 -23.23
CA GLY A 193 -5.10 -4.92 -22.90
C GLY A 193 -4.14 -6.08 -23.15
N GLY A 194 -3.15 -6.24 -22.27
CA GLY A 194 -2.12 -7.27 -22.36
C GLY A 194 -0.96 -6.96 -23.29
N SER A 195 -0.94 -5.78 -23.93
CA SER A 195 0.19 -5.34 -24.76
C SER A 195 1.23 -4.61 -23.91
N CYS A 196 2.50 -4.86 -24.21
CA CYS A 196 3.66 -4.26 -23.56
C CYS A 196 4.73 -3.92 -24.60
N ASP A 197 5.47 -2.83 -24.39
CA ASP A 197 6.57 -2.38 -25.26
C ASP A 197 7.62 -1.72 -24.37
N ASN A 198 8.88 -2.15 -24.47
CA ASN A 198 10.02 -1.57 -23.75
C ASN A 198 11.04 -0.87 -24.67
N ALA A 199 10.74 -0.67 -25.95
CA ALA A 199 11.70 -0.12 -26.91
C ALA A 199 12.09 1.35 -26.64
N LYS A 200 11.15 2.16 -26.11
CA LYS A 200 11.38 3.59 -25.80
C LYS A 200 11.19 3.94 -24.32
N GLY A 201 10.76 2.98 -23.52
CA GLY A 201 10.34 3.14 -22.14
C GLY A 201 9.46 1.96 -21.77
N TYR A 202 9.33 1.65 -20.49
CA TYR A 202 8.66 0.44 -19.99
C TYR A 202 7.13 0.55 -20.05
N TYR A 203 6.55 0.62 -21.25
CA TYR A 203 5.13 0.84 -21.43
C TYR A 203 4.31 -0.44 -21.34
N ILE A 204 3.29 -0.44 -20.48
CA ILE A 204 2.32 -1.53 -20.35
C ILE A 204 0.92 -0.95 -20.44
N GLN A 205 0.08 -1.52 -21.31
CA GLN A 205 -1.30 -1.08 -21.48
C GLN A 205 -2.17 -1.50 -20.29
N PRO A 206 -3.19 -0.68 -19.89
CA PRO A 206 -4.21 -1.10 -18.95
C PRO A 206 -4.78 -2.46 -19.33
N THR A 207 -4.74 -3.41 -18.39
CA THR A 207 -5.13 -4.80 -18.63
C THR A 207 -6.21 -5.21 -17.64
N LEU A 208 -7.33 -5.72 -18.15
CA LEU A 208 -8.39 -6.33 -17.36
C LEU A 208 -8.41 -7.83 -17.65
N VAL A 209 -8.28 -8.63 -16.59
CA VAL A 209 -8.35 -10.09 -16.64
C VAL A 209 -9.54 -10.54 -15.83
N ARG A 210 -10.35 -11.46 -16.33
CA ARG A 210 -11.36 -12.17 -15.55
C ARG A 210 -10.78 -13.51 -15.10
N VAL A 211 -11.06 -13.92 -13.86
CA VAL A 211 -10.79 -15.28 -13.38
C VAL A 211 -12.05 -15.86 -12.72
N ASN A 212 -12.15 -17.18 -12.68
CA ASN A 212 -13.19 -17.90 -11.95
C ASN A 212 -12.65 -18.67 -10.73
N ASN A 213 -11.32 -18.67 -10.52
CA ASN A 213 -10.66 -19.32 -9.39
C ASN A 213 -10.24 -18.28 -8.32
N TRP A 214 -10.84 -18.37 -7.13
CA TRP A 214 -10.50 -17.53 -5.97
C TRP A 214 -9.05 -17.62 -5.51
N LYS A 215 -8.40 -18.75 -5.75
CA LYS A 215 -7.01 -18.99 -5.39
C LYS A 215 -6.03 -18.49 -6.45
N SER A 216 -6.53 -17.85 -7.51
CA SER A 216 -5.68 -17.44 -8.61
C SER A 216 -4.54 -16.55 -8.14
N LYS A 217 -3.35 -16.76 -8.70
CA LYS A 217 -2.19 -15.91 -8.46
C LYS A 217 -2.51 -14.42 -8.69
N LEU A 218 -3.34 -14.14 -9.68
CA LEU A 218 -3.78 -12.79 -10.06
C LEU A 218 -4.65 -12.11 -8.98
N LEU A 219 -5.35 -12.90 -8.14
CA LEU A 219 -6.16 -12.40 -7.03
C LEU A 219 -5.40 -12.33 -5.70
N THR A 220 -4.27 -13.02 -5.55
CA THR A 220 -3.61 -13.21 -4.26
C THR A 220 -2.25 -12.53 -4.14
N GLU A 221 -1.51 -12.38 -5.25
CA GLU A 221 -0.16 -11.78 -5.25
C GLU A 221 -0.16 -10.32 -5.72
N GLU A 222 0.65 -9.47 -5.07
CA GLU A 222 0.83 -8.07 -5.46
C GLU A 222 1.66 -7.98 -6.76
N ILE A 223 1.09 -7.34 -7.78
CA ILE A 223 1.71 -7.21 -9.11
C ILE A 223 2.47 -5.87 -9.23
N PHE A 224 1.88 -4.81 -8.67
CA PHE A 224 2.39 -3.43 -8.72
C PHE A 224 2.53 -2.91 -10.16
N GLY A 225 1.43 -3.00 -10.92
CA GLY A 225 1.34 -2.66 -12.33
C GLY A 225 -0.12 -2.51 -12.79
N PRO A 226 -0.37 -2.11 -14.04
CA PRO A 226 -1.71 -1.74 -14.52
C PRO A 226 -2.52 -2.98 -14.92
N VAL A 227 -2.64 -3.94 -14.00
CA VAL A 227 -3.34 -5.22 -14.17
C VAL A 227 -4.45 -5.32 -13.12
N LEU A 228 -5.70 -5.27 -13.59
CA LEU A 228 -6.89 -5.43 -12.77
C LEU A 228 -7.49 -6.82 -12.99
N THR A 229 -7.81 -7.53 -11.91
CA THR A 229 -8.42 -8.87 -11.98
C THR A 229 -9.87 -8.84 -11.51
N ALA A 230 -10.82 -9.15 -12.39
CA ALA A 230 -12.22 -9.29 -12.07
C ALA A 230 -12.57 -10.72 -11.64
N TYR A 231 -13.36 -10.83 -10.57
CA TYR A 231 -14.08 -12.02 -10.19
C TYR A 231 -15.58 -11.72 -10.25
N VAL A 232 -16.32 -12.49 -11.06
CA VAL A 232 -17.77 -12.32 -11.21
C VAL A 232 -18.48 -13.31 -10.29
N TYR A 233 -19.47 -12.85 -9.53
CA TYR A 233 -20.16 -13.66 -8.53
C TYR A 233 -21.70 -13.58 -8.66
N PRO A 234 -22.45 -14.63 -8.28
CA PRO A 234 -23.91 -14.58 -8.30
C PRO A 234 -24.44 -13.52 -7.33
N ASP A 235 -25.39 -12.68 -7.73
CA ASP A 235 -25.93 -11.59 -6.91
C ASP A 235 -26.32 -12.01 -5.48
N SER A 236 -26.92 -13.19 -5.33
CA SER A 236 -27.32 -13.76 -4.03
C SER A 236 -26.14 -14.07 -3.09
N ASP A 237 -24.94 -14.22 -3.63
CA ASP A 237 -23.72 -14.56 -2.89
C ASP A 237 -22.96 -13.33 -2.38
N ALA A 238 -23.49 -12.11 -2.55
CA ALA A 238 -22.80 -10.86 -2.19
C ALA A 238 -22.15 -10.89 -0.79
N LEU A 239 -22.91 -11.26 0.24
CA LEU A 239 -22.39 -11.29 1.62
C LEU A 239 -21.37 -12.42 1.84
N LYS A 240 -21.56 -13.56 1.16
CA LYS A 240 -20.63 -14.69 1.20
C LYS A 240 -19.29 -14.30 0.57
N VAL A 241 -19.31 -13.61 -0.56
CA VAL A 241 -18.11 -13.07 -1.22
C VAL A 241 -17.41 -12.05 -0.33
N VAL A 242 -18.13 -11.12 0.30
CA VAL A 242 -17.55 -10.18 1.29
C VAL A 242 -16.86 -10.94 2.43
N SER A 243 -17.49 -12.00 2.95
CA SER A 243 -16.89 -12.84 4.00
C SER A 243 -15.63 -13.57 3.53
N GLN A 244 -15.60 -14.02 2.28
CA GLN A 244 -14.42 -14.66 1.67
C GLN A 244 -13.27 -13.66 1.44
N LEU A 245 -13.57 -12.41 1.05
CA LEU A 245 -12.56 -11.36 0.86
C LEU A 245 -11.68 -11.14 2.08
N LYS A 246 -12.29 -11.22 3.28
CA LYS A 246 -11.62 -11.03 4.55
C LYS A 246 -10.35 -11.87 4.67
N ASN A 247 -10.34 -13.10 4.17
CA ASN A 247 -9.24 -14.05 4.32
C ASN A 247 -8.55 -14.41 2.99
N ALA A 248 -8.92 -13.75 1.88
CA ALA A 248 -8.44 -14.12 0.55
C ALA A 248 -6.94 -13.84 0.34
N THR A 249 -6.35 -12.92 1.10
CA THR A 249 -4.94 -12.51 0.94
C THR A 249 -4.32 -12.25 2.31
N ALA A 250 -2.99 -12.37 2.38
CA ALA A 250 -2.25 -12.05 3.60
C ALA A 250 -2.19 -10.54 3.91
N PHE A 251 -2.59 -9.70 2.97
CA PHE A 251 -2.54 -8.23 3.09
C PHE A 251 -3.78 -7.66 3.77
N GLY A 252 -3.65 -6.44 4.28
CA GLY A 252 -4.67 -5.73 5.05
C GLY A 252 -4.64 -4.21 4.86
N LEU A 253 -4.34 -3.70 3.66
CA LEU A 253 -4.09 -2.29 3.42
C LEU A 253 -5.36 -1.48 3.09
N THR A 254 -5.85 -1.54 1.85
CA THR A 254 -7.05 -0.78 1.44
C THR A 254 -8.11 -1.65 0.79
N GLY A 255 -9.36 -1.19 0.85
CA GLY A 255 -10.46 -1.79 0.10
C GLY A 255 -11.68 -0.89 0.05
N ALA A 256 -12.46 -1.02 -1.02
CA ALA A 256 -13.66 -0.24 -1.25
C ALA A 256 -14.90 -1.13 -1.36
N VAL A 257 -16.04 -0.64 -0.87
CA VAL A 257 -17.36 -1.24 -1.08
C VAL A 257 -18.25 -0.22 -1.78
N PHE A 258 -18.78 -0.57 -2.94
CA PHE A 258 -19.75 0.23 -3.70
C PHE A 258 -21.15 -0.37 -3.54
N ALA A 259 -22.07 0.39 -2.96
CA ALA A 259 -23.47 0.02 -2.76
C ALA A 259 -24.33 1.26 -2.44
N GLN A 260 -25.55 1.34 -2.98
CA GLN A 260 -26.58 2.27 -2.49
C GLN A 260 -27.41 1.68 -1.33
N ASN A 261 -27.34 0.35 -1.12
CA ASN A 261 -27.99 -0.29 0.02
C ASN A 261 -27.15 -0.03 1.29
N LYS A 262 -27.64 0.87 2.15
CA LYS A 262 -26.95 1.28 3.39
C LYS A 262 -26.78 0.13 4.39
N GLU A 263 -27.76 -0.75 4.51
CA GLU A 263 -27.70 -1.89 5.42
C GLU A 263 -26.59 -2.86 5.00
N PHE A 264 -26.54 -3.20 3.71
CA PHE A 264 -25.46 -4.03 3.17
C PHE A 264 -24.09 -3.35 3.35
N LEU A 265 -24.01 -2.05 3.08
CA LEU A 265 -22.76 -1.30 3.16
C LEU A 265 -22.18 -1.30 4.58
N TYR A 266 -23.00 -1.12 5.62
CA TYR A 266 -22.55 -1.23 7.02
C TYR A 266 -22.25 -2.66 7.43
N LYS A 267 -23.03 -3.63 6.97
CA LYS A 267 -22.73 -5.05 7.20
C LYS A 267 -21.39 -5.44 6.59
N ALA A 268 -21.11 -5.02 5.36
CA ALA A 268 -19.84 -5.27 4.70
C ALA A 268 -18.68 -4.58 5.42
N ARG A 269 -18.87 -3.33 5.87
CA ARG A 269 -17.90 -2.62 6.71
C ARG A 269 -17.53 -3.43 7.96
N ASP A 270 -18.52 -3.97 8.66
CA ASP A 270 -18.28 -4.69 9.90
C ASP A 270 -17.59 -6.05 9.66
N VAL A 271 -17.97 -6.76 8.58
CA VAL A 271 -17.29 -8.00 8.18
C VAL A 271 -15.82 -7.74 7.79
N LEU A 272 -15.55 -6.64 7.08
CA LEU A 272 -14.22 -6.31 6.54
C LEU A 272 -13.37 -5.45 7.48
N ARG A 273 -13.81 -5.17 8.71
CA ARG A 273 -13.16 -4.22 9.64
C ARG A 273 -11.68 -4.51 9.90
N ASP A 274 -11.29 -5.78 9.90
CA ASP A 274 -9.92 -6.26 10.12
C ASP A 274 -9.24 -6.76 8.82
N ALA A 275 -9.92 -6.59 7.67
CA ALA A 275 -9.40 -6.93 6.35
C ALA A 275 -8.67 -5.77 5.67
N VAL A 276 -8.87 -4.55 6.15
CA VAL A 276 -8.29 -3.33 5.60
C VAL A 276 -7.95 -2.36 6.73
N GLY A 277 -6.88 -1.58 6.57
CA GLY A 277 -6.57 -0.46 7.44
C GLY A 277 -7.20 0.85 6.96
N ASN A 278 -7.49 0.97 5.66
CA ASN A 278 -8.22 2.08 5.06
C ASN A 278 -9.40 1.54 4.23
N MET A 279 -10.62 1.71 4.74
CA MET A 279 -11.85 1.32 4.05
C MET A 279 -12.51 2.52 3.39
N TYR A 280 -12.98 2.33 2.16
CA TYR A 280 -13.71 3.33 1.39
C TYR A 280 -15.11 2.84 1.08
N LEU A 281 -16.10 3.71 1.23
CA LEU A 281 -17.51 3.40 0.99
C LEU A 281 -17.97 4.31 -0.14
N ASN A 282 -18.30 3.73 -1.29
CA ASN A 282 -18.64 4.45 -2.53
C ASN A 282 -17.55 5.40 -3.05
N ASP A 283 -16.28 5.07 -2.81
CA ASP A 283 -15.14 5.81 -3.35
C ASP A 283 -14.01 4.83 -3.72
N LYS A 284 -13.05 5.29 -4.53
CA LYS A 284 -11.88 4.52 -4.92
C LYS A 284 -10.96 4.24 -3.73
N SER A 285 -10.23 3.11 -3.75
CA SER A 285 -9.36 2.70 -2.64
C SER A 285 -8.04 3.50 -2.48
N THR A 286 -7.81 4.52 -3.31
CA THR A 286 -6.55 5.26 -3.40
C THR A 286 -6.73 6.74 -3.03
N GLY A 287 -5.62 7.43 -2.75
CA GLY A 287 -5.61 8.89 -2.61
C GLY A 287 -6.00 9.38 -1.21
N SER A 288 -5.57 8.66 -0.17
CA SER A 288 -5.65 9.14 1.20
C SER A 288 -4.98 10.51 1.36
N VAL A 289 -5.65 11.43 2.05
CA VAL A 289 -5.16 12.78 2.33
C VAL A 289 -4.67 12.86 3.78
N VAL A 290 -3.48 13.45 3.96
CA VAL A 290 -2.88 13.69 5.29
C VAL A 290 -3.86 14.49 6.16
N GLY A 291 -4.02 14.07 7.43
CA GLY A 291 -4.96 14.69 8.37
C GLY A 291 -6.43 14.31 8.18
N GLN A 292 -6.79 13.66 7.06
CA GLN A 292 -8.18 13.21 6.83
C GLN A 292 -8.30 11.68 6.86
N GLN A 293 -7.45 10.96 6.13
CA GLN A 293 -7.43 9.49 6.11
C GLN A 293 -6.02 8.97 6.42
N PRO A 294 -5.56 9.00 7.69
CA PRO A 294 -4.27 8.42 8.07
C PRO A 294 -4.07 7.04 7.45
N PHE A 295 -2.93 6.87 6.77
CA PHE A 295 -2.70 5.75 5.87
C PHE A 295 -1.90 4.64 6.56
N GLY A 296 -2.33 3.40 6.37
CA GLY A 296 -1.61 2.22 6.84
C GLY A 296 -2.53 1.03 7.02
N GLY A 297 -1.96 -0.17 7.08
CA GLY A 297 -2.71 -1.41 7.28
C GLY A 297 -1.91 -2.46 8.03
N ALA A 298 -2.63 -3.36 8.70
CA ALA A 298 -2.04 -4.45 9.48
C ALA A 298 -1.80 -5.70 8.59
N ARG A 299 -1.69 -6.88 9.23
CA ARG A 299 -1.37 -8.15 8.56
C ARG A 299 -0.01 -8.05 7.85
N MET A 300 0.12 -8.60 6.64
CA MET A 300 1.35 -8.46 5.86
C MET A 300 1.54 -7.06 5.25
N SER A 301 0.61 -6.12 5.44
CA SER A 301 0.74 -4.76 4.93
C SER A 301 1.59 -3.85 5.81
N GLY A 302 1.95 -4.25 7.04
CA GLY A 302 2.87 -3.46 7.85
C GLY A 302 2.51 -3.39 9.33
N THR A 303 3.14 -2.45 10.01
CA THR A 303 2.98 -2.16 11.44
C THR A 303 1.82 -1.21 11.74
N ASN A 304 1.22 -0.61 10.70
CA ASN A 304 0.01 0.22 10.79
C ASN A 304 0.15 1.43 11.75
N ASP A 305 1.29 2.11 11.72
CA ASP A 305 1.55 3.27 12.59
C ASP A 305 0.80 4.55 12.13
N LYS A 306 0.06 4.47 11.01
CA LYS A 306 -0.85 5.50 10.50
C LYS A 306 -0.16 6.83 10.17
N ALA A 307 0.80 6.78 9.24
CA ALA A 307 1.42 7.98 8.69
C ALA A 307 0.35 8.98 8.18
N GLY A 308 0.55 10.26 8.48
CA GLY A 308 -0.43 11.33 8.23
C GLY A 308 -1.51 11.49 9.29
N GLY A 309 -1.52 10.67 10.35
CA GLY A 309 -2.34 10.86 11.55
C GLY A 309 -1.55 11.41 12.75
N PRO A 310 -2.24 11.81 13.83
CA PRO A 310 -1.62 12.46 14.98
C PRO A 310 -0.71 11.53 15.79
N HIS A 311 -0.92 10.21 15.71
CA HIS A 311 -0.18 9.24 16.52
C HIS A 311 1.17 8.81 15.92
N TYR A 312 1.38 9.01 14.61
CA TYR A 312 2.58 8.52 13.92
C TYR A 312 3.88 9.08 14.52
N ALA A 313 3.85 10.36 14.92
CA ALA A 313 5.00 11.05 15.51
C ALA A 313 5.49 10.38 16.82
N LEU A 314 4.59 9.73 17.58
CA LEU A 314 4.92 9.09 18.86
C LEU A 314 5.90 7.92 18.70
N ARG A 315 5.96 7.30 17.53
CA ARG A 315 6.95 6.25 17.23
C ARG A 315 8.38 6.78 17.34
N TRP A 316 8.58 8.06 17.08
CA TRP A 316 9.89 8.71 16.99
C TRP A 316 10.28 9.49 18.25
N SER A 317 9.58 9.28 19.37
CA SER A 317 9.89 9.87 20.67
C SER A 317 10.04 8.81 21.77
N SER A 318 10.77 9.14 22.83
CA SER A 318 10.81 8.37 24.09
C SER A 318 10.49 9.34 25.24
N PRO A 319 9.25 9.34 25.76
CA PRO A 319 8.82 10.32 26.76
C PRO A 319 9.61 10.21 28.08
N LEU A 320 9.96 11.36 28.66
CA LEU A 320 10.47 11.48 30.02
C LEU A 320 9.42 12.18 30.87
N VAL A 321 9.08 11.61 32.03
CA VAL A 321 8.24 12.25 33.04
C VAL A 321 9.13 12.63 34.22
N ILE A 322 9.12 13.91 34.59
CA ILE A 322 9.88 14.42 35.73
C ILE A 322 8.90 14.77 36.84
N LYS A 323 9.10 14.20 38.02
CA LYS A 323 8.39 14.56 39.24
C LYS A 323 9.38 15.18 40.21
N GLU A 324 9.14 16.43 40.57
CA GLU A 324 9.85 17.10 41.66
C GLU A 324 8.96 17.11 42.90
N THR A 325 9.51 16.64 44.02
CA THR A 325 8.81 16.69 45.32
C THR A 325 9.38 17.87 46.11
N HIS A 326 8.57 18.90 46.36
CA HIS A 326 9.01 20.10 47.08
C HIS A 326 8.90 19.98 48.62
N VAL A 327 8.21 18.96 49.13
CA VAL A 327 8.16 18.59 50.55
C VAL A 327 8.51 17.10 50.66
N PRO A 328 9.79 16.74 50.86
CA PRO A 328 10.22 15.35 50.89
C PRO A 328 9.62 14.58 52.07
N THR A 329 9.28 13.30 51.85
CA THR A 329 8.90 12.38 52.91
C THR A 329 10.07 12.15 53.87
N THR A 330 9.88 12.42 55.16
CA THR A 330 10.91 12.24 56.21
C THR A 330 10.78 10.94 57.01
N GLU A 331 9.63 10.27 56.92
CA GLU A 331 9.34 9.00 57.61
C GLU A 331 9.11 7.88 56.60
N TRP A 332 9.71 6.70 56.82
CA TRP A 332 9.51 5.54 55.93
C TRP A 332 8.24 4.74 56.27
N LYS A 333 7.74 4.88 57.50
CA LYS A 333 6.53 4.20 57.96
C LYS A 333 5.28 4.80 57.35
N TYR A 334 4.29 3.95 57.14
CA TYR A 334 2.93 4.37 56.82
C TYR A 334 2.11 4.52 58.11
N PRO A 335 1.13 5.45 58.17
CA PRO A 335 0.28 5.64 59.35
C PRO A 335 -0.51 4.41 59.82
N SER A 336 -0.69 3.40 58.97
CA SER A 336 -1.41 2.16 59.31
C SER A 336 -0.55 1.11 60.03
N MET A 337 0.73 1.40 60.26
CA MET A 337 1.68 0.49 60.92
C MET A 337 1.76 0.70 62.44
N ASP A 338 1.03 1.68 62.96
CA ASP A 338 0.90 1.98 64.39
C ASP A 338 -0.50 1.57 64.88
#